data_AF-A0ABD1THF8-F1
#
_entry.id   AF-A0ABD1THF8-F1
#
_cell.length_a   1.000
_cell.length_b   1.000
_cell.length_c   1.000
_cell.angle_alpha   90.00
_cell.angle_beta   90.00
_cell.angle_gamma   90.00
#
_symmetry.space_group_name_H-M   'P 1'
#
loop_
_entity.id
_entity.type
_entity.pdbx_description
1 polymer ?
#
loop_
_entity_poly.entity_id
_entity_poly.type
_entity_poly.pdbx_seq_one_letter_code
_entity_poly.pdbx_strand_id
1 'polypeptide(L)'
;MELKPGLSALVTGGASGIGKALVLALASKGIFITIIDFSDKGQEVASLAGNQVSKFHSELGFPPVMFIKTDVTNTNELSAAFKKHVETYGGLDICINNAGIANPVPFNKDDTDGSKSWRLAVNVNFIAVIDCTRLATQTMQQAKKPGVIINVGSASGLYPMYADPIYSASKGGVVMFTRSLALYKRQGIRINVLCPEFVQTDLSSKMDPKFIDLIGGFMPMEMVVKGAFELISDETKAGSCLWISKRRGLEYWPTPAEEAKYRVRPLTSRRKSSFKSPLSIQIPQSIEKIVVHTLNHDFRSATSVVRAPLRFPLKPDHVLLKVIYAGVNASDVNFSSGRYFSGDIKDIESRLPFDAGFEGVGIIAAVGNSVKNLKPGTPAAIMTFGSYAEFTMVPSKHILPVARPDPEVVAMLTSGLTASIALEKAAQMESGKVVLVTAAAGGTGQFAVQLAKLAGNKVVATCGGKEKAKLLKDLGVDRVIDYKEENIKTVLKAEFPKGVDIVYESVGGEMFDLCLNALANYGRLVVIGMVSQYQGEQGWRPRNYTGLCEKILNKSQTVAGFFLVQYAHLWQQHLDKLFHLYSSGKLKIAVDPKPFLGINAVADAVDYLHSGKSVGKVIVCIDPSFSQQLAKL
;
A
#
# COMPACT_ATOMS: atom_id res chain seq x y z
N MET A 1 -9.57 8.51 -18.80
CA MET A 1 -10.33 9.02 -19.95
C MET A 1 -10.69 10.45 -19.62
N GLU A 2 -10.17 11.40 -20.38
CA GLU A 2 -10.50 12.81 -20.18
C GLU A 2 -11.95 13.08 -20.62
N LEU A 3 -12.76 13.70 -19.75
CA LEU A 3 -14.12 14.13 -20.07
C LEU A 3 -14.07 15.40 -20.92
N LYS A 4 -14.23 15.24 -22.23
CA LYS A 4 -14.18 16.33 -23.21
C LYS A 4 -15.41 16.35 -24.13
N PRO A 5 -15.72 17.50 -24.76
CA PRO A 5 -16.81 17.60 -25.71
C PRO A 5 -16.67 16.58 -26.86
N GLY A 6 -17.81 16.04 -27.29
CA GLY A 6 -17.88 15.11 -28.43
C GLY A 6 -17.83 13.62 -28.04
N LEU A 7 -17.59 13.29 -26.77
CA LEU A 7 -17.86 11.95 -26.26
C LEU A 7 -19.36 11.68 -26.16
N SER A 8 -19.72 10.40 -26.10
CA SER A 8 -21.09 9.90 -26.03
C SER A 8 -21.33 9.09 -24.75
N ALA A 9 -22.45 9.35 -24.09
CA ALA A 9 -22.85 8.69 -22.86
C ALA A 9 -24.28 8.16 -22.90
N LEU A 10 -24.51 7.02 -22.25
CA LEU A 10 -25.84 6.42 -22.07
C LEU A 10 -26.09 6.23 -20.57
N VAL A 11 -27.20 6.79 -20.07
CA VAL A 11 -27.53 6.80 -18.63
C VAL A 11 -28.93 6.23 -18.41
N THR A 12 -29.02 5.08 -17.74
CA THR A 12 -30.31 4.48 -17.32
C THR A 12 -30.81 5.12 -16.03
N GLY A 13 -32.12 5.29 -15.84
CA GLY A 13 -32.67 5.95 -14.66
C GLY A 13 -32.32 7.43 -14.62
N GLY A 14 -32.17 8.07 -15.79
CA GLY A 14 -31.67 9.43 -15.92
C GLY A 14 -32.74 10.53 -15.74
N ALA A 15 -34.01 10.19 -15.51
CA ALA A 15 -35.08 11.17 -15.35
C ALA A 15 -35.14 11.83 -13.96
N SER A 16 -34.53 11.22 -12.93
CA SER A 16 -34.57 11.74 -11.56
C SER A 16 -33.32 11.41 -10.73
N GLY A 17 -33.25 11.96 -9.51
CA GLY A 17 -32.23 11.64 -8.50
C GLY A 17 -30.79 11.70 -9.01
N ILE A 18 -30.02 10.65 -8.68
CA ILE A 18 -28.60 10.50 -9.06
C ILE A 18 -28.43 10.52 -10.58
N GLY A 19 -29.31 9.84 -11.33
CA GLY A 19 -29.22 9.76 -12.78
C GLY A 19 -29.38 11.12 -13.44
N LYS A 20 -30.38 11.91 -13.02
CA LYS A 20 -30.55 13.30 -13.48
C LYS A 20 -29.32 14.14 -13.19
N ALA A 21 -28.75 14.04 -11.99
CA ALA A 21 -27.55 14.78 -11.62
C ALA A 21 -26.34 14.42 -12.49
N LEU A 22 -26.15 13.12 -12.79
CA LEU A 22 -25.07 12.64 -13.66
C LEU A 22 -25.27 13.07 -15.11
N VAL A 23 -26.50 13.05 -15.62
CA VAL A 23 -26.84 13.57 -16.96
C VAL A 23 -26.47 15.04 -17.06
N LEU A 24 -26.91 15.88 -16.11
CA LEU A 24 -26.61 17.32 -16.13
C LEU A 24 -25.10 17.59 -15.98
N ALA A 25 -24.40 16.81 -15.15
CA ALA A 25 -22.97 16.94 -14.98
C ALA A 25 -22.20 16.57 -16.26
N LEU A 26 -22.56 15.48 -16.95
CA LEU A 26 -21.96 15.10 -18.23
C LEU A 26 -22.27 16.14 -19.31
N ALA A 27 -23.50 16.68 -19.32
CA ALA A 27 -23.91 17.72 -20.26
C ALA A 27 -23.08 19.00 -20.10
N SER A 28 -22.73 19.36 -18.85
CA SER A 28 -21.83 20.48 -18.56
C SER A 28 -20.39 20.29 -19.08
N LYS A 29 -20.04 19.10 -19.58
CA LYS A 29 -18.77 18.79 -20.25
C LYS A 29 -18.89 18.69 -21.78
N GLY A 30 -20.06 19.01 -22.34
CA GLY A 30 -20.32 18.92 -23.78
C GLY A 30 -20.42 17.48 -24.30
N ILE A 31 -20.79 16.53 -23.44
CA ILE A 31 -20.94 15.11 -23.80
C ILE A 31 -22.35 14.89 -24.36
N PHE A 32 -22.45 14.15 -25.46
CA PHE A 32 -23.73 13.75 -26.05
C PHE A 32 -24.37 12.64 -25.21
N ILE A 33 -25.67 12.74 -24.92
CA ILE A 33 -26.29 11.87 -23.91
C ILE A 33 -27.54 11.18 -24.46
N THR A 34 -27.70 9.90 -24.15
CA THR A 34 -28.97 9.18 -24.23
C THR A 34 -29.46 8.90 -22.82
N ILE A 35 -30.62 9.46 -22.48
CA ILE A 35 -31.34 9.21 -21.25
C ILE A 35 -32.29 8.04 -21.50
N ILE A 36 -32.14 6.98 -20.71
CA ILE A 36 -33.04 5.82 -20.70
C ILE A 36 -33.80 5.84 -19.40
N ASP A 37 -35.13 5.94 -19.45
CA ASP A 37 -35.97 5.92 -18.26
C ASP A 37 -37.40 5.49 -18.63
N PHE A 38 -38.15 4.94 -17.67
CA PHE A 38 -39.56 4.60 -17.89
C PHE A 38 -40.46 5.84 -17.71
N SER A 39 -39.98 6.87 -17.00
CA SER A 39 -40.72 8.10 -16.72
C SER A 39 -40.60 9.13 -17.83
N ASP A 40 -41.72 9.72 -18.24
CA ASP A 40 -41.75 10.82 -19.23
C ASP A 40 -41.02 12.08 -18.76
N LYS A 41 -40.69 12.19 -17.46
CA LYS A 41 -39.80 13.24 -16.92
C LYS A 41 -38.43 13.27 -17.60
N GLY A 42 -38.01 12.17 -18.24
CA GLY A 42 -36.78 12.12 -19.03
C GLY A 42 -36.75 13.15 -20.16
N GLN A 43 -37.90 13.53 -20.72
CA GLN A 43 -38.01 14.56 -21.76
C GLN A 43 -37.60 15.95 -21.24
N GLU A 44 -38.00 16.30 -20.01
CA GLU A 44 -37.61 17.56 -19.37
C GLU A 44 -36.10 17.60 -19.12
N VAL A 45 -35.54 16.50 -18.61
CA VAL A 45 -34.10 16.38 -18.36
C VAL A 45 -33.31 16.47 -19.67
N ALA A 46 -33.80 15.85 -20.75
CA ALA A 46 -33.16 15.94 -22.06
C ALA A 46 -33.11 17.39 -22.57
N SER A 47 -34.20 18.16 -22.43
CA SER A 47 -34.22 19.58 -22.80
C SER A 47 -33.22 20.40 -21.98
N LEU A 48 -33.18 20.21 -20.66
CA LEU A 48 -32.25 20.92 -19.77
C LEU A 48 -30.78 20.60 -20.08
N ALA A 49 -30.47 19.32 -20.29
CA ALA A 49 -29.13 18.86 -20.63
C ALA A 49 -28.73 19.33 -22.04
N GLY A 50 -29.66 19.29 -23.00
CA GLY A 50 -29.44 19.77 -24.36
C GLY A 50 -28.96 21.23 -24.39
N ASN A 51 -29.60 22.10 -23.61
CA ASN A 51 -29.18 23.51 -23.47
C ASN A 51 -27.75 23.68 -22.94
N GLN A 52 -27.23 22.75 -22.14
CA GLN A 52 -25.85 22.78 -21.67
C GLN A 52 -24.88 22.28 -22.74
N VAL A 53 -25.23 21.19 -23.43
CA VAL A 53 -24.38 20.60 -24.49
C VAL A 53 -24.24 21.55 -25.67
N SER A 54 -25.30 22.26 -26.06
CA SER A 54 -25.29 23.22 -27.16
C SER A 54 -24.31 24.39 -26.96
N LYS A 55 -23.82 24.63 -25.74
CA LYS A 55 -22.78 25.65 -25.47
C LYS A 55 -21.40 25.23 -25.98
N PHE A 56 -21.20 23.93 -26.21
CA PHE A 56 -19.92 23.36 -26.64
C PHE A 56 -19.88 23.03 -28.14
N HIS A 57 -21.04 22.93 -28.77
CA HIS A 57 -21.18 22.48 -30.16
C HIS A 57 -22.11 23.41 -30.92
N SER A 58 -21.58 24.11 -31.92
CA SER A 58 -22.37 24.85 -32.90
C SER A 58 -22.76 23.92 -34.05
N GLU A 59 -24.03 23.97 -34.47
CA GLU A 59 -24.54 23.31 -35.69
C GLU A 59 -24.40 21.77 -35.71
N LEU A 60 -25.25 21.07 -34.94
CA LEU A 60 -25.35 19.61 -34.97
C LEU A 60 -26.47 19.14 -35.91
N GLY A 61 -26.18 18.14 -36.74
CA GLY A 61 -27.17 17.44 -37.58
C GLY A 61 -28.02 16.41 -36.83
N PHE A 62 -27.87 16.31 -35.50
CA PHE A 62 -28.56 15.36 -34.63
C PHE A 62 -28.78 15.99 -33.25
N PRO A 63 -29.75 15.51 -32.45
CA PRO A 63 -29.99 16.05 -31.11
C PRO A 63 -28.81 15.74 -30.18
N PRO A 64 -28.23 16.72 -29.46
CA PRO A 64 -27.11 16.48 -28.55
C PRO A 64 -27.48 15.65 -27.32
N VAL A 65 -28.76 15.65 -26.95
CA VAL A 65 -29.31 14.82 -25.88
C VAL A 65 -30.63 14.23 -26.35
N MET A 66 -30.82 12.92 -26.19
CA MET A 66 -32.09 12.26 -26.46
C MET A 66 -32.64 11.57 -25.22
N PHE A 67 -33.96 11.49 -25.15
CA PHE A 67 -34.67 10.64 -24.21
C PHE A 67 -35.30 9.47 -24.98
N ILE A 68 -35.11 8.26 -24.46
CA ILE A 68 -35.79 7.06 -24.94
C ILE A 68 -36.55 6.48 -23.74
N LYS A 69 -37.87 6.45 -23.87
CA LYS A 69 -38.73 5.79 -22.89
C LYS A 69 -38.49 4.29 -22.97
N THR A 70 -38.09 3.67 -21.87
CA THR A 70 -37.67 2.27 -21.86
C THR A 70 -37.88 1.65 -20.49
N ASP A 71 -38.52 0.50 -20.47
CA ASP A 71 -38.45 -0.41 -19.32
C ASP A 71 -37.11 -1.15 -19.36
N VAL A 72 -36.23 -0.88 -18.40
CA VAL A 72 -34.92 -1.51 -18.31
C VAL A 72 -34.99 -3.02 -18.03
N THR A 73 -36.15 -3.55 -17.65
CA THR A 73 -36.37 -5.00 -17.52
C THR A 73 -36.71 -5.67 -18.85
N ASN A 74 -37.01 -4.88 -19.89
CA ASN A 74 -37.25 -5.36 -21.25
C ASN A 74 -35.98 -5.29 -22.10
N THR A 75 -35.29 -6.42 -22.25
CA THR A 75 -34.04 -6.52 -23.01
C THR A 75 -34.17 -6.07 -24.47
N ASN A 76 -35.36 -6.19 -25.09
CA ASN A 76 -35.58 -5.75 -26.47
C ASN A 76 -35.62 -4.21 -26.58
N GLU A 77 -36.31 -3.55 -25.66
CA GLU A 77 -36.33 -2.08 -25.59
C GLU A 77 -34.94 -1.52 -25.28
N LEU A 78 -34.22 -2.11 -24.32
CA LEU A 78 -32.83 -1.74 -24.05
C LEU A 78 -31.94 -1.88 -25.29
N SER A 79 -32.03 -3.02 -25.98
CA SER A 79 -31.23 -3.25 -27.20
C SER A 79 -31.55 -2.23 -28.30
N ALA A 80 -32.82 -1.86 -28.46
CA ALA A 80 -33.24 -0.81 -29.39
C ALA A 80 -32.68 0.56 -28.99
N ALA A 81 -32.63 0.88 -27.69
CA ALA A 81 -32.07 2.13 -27.20
C ALA A 81 -30.56 2.22 -27.46
N PHE A 82 -29.79 1.14 -27.24
CA PHE A 82 -28.36 1.07 -27.60
C PHE A 82 -28.14 1.24 -29.11
N LYS A 83 -28.94 0.57 -29.93
CA LYS A 83 -28.87 0.72 -31.38
C LYS A 83 -29.11 2.17 -31.80
N LYS A 84 -30.14 2.81 -31.26
CA LYS A 84 -30.46 4.21 -31.56
C LYS A 84 -29.37 5.18 -31.10
N HIS A 85 -28.75 4.92 -29.94
CA HIS A 85 -27.60 5.67 -29.44
C HIS A 85 -26.44 5.62 -30.44
N VAL A 86 -26.05 4.43 -30.87
CA VAL A 86 -24.94 4.22 -31.83
C VAL A 86 -25.26 4.83 -33.19
N GLU A 87 -26.49 4.68 -33.69
CA GLU A 87 -26.92 5.32 -34.96
C GLU A 87 -26.82 6.84 -34.91
N THR A 88 -27.02 7.45 -33.74
CA THR A 88 -27.03 8.90 -33.58
C THR A 88 -25.62 9.46 -33.31
N TYR A 89 -24.83 8.81 -32.46
CA TYR A 89 -23.54 9.33 -31.98
C TYR A 89 -22.32 8.56 -32.50
N GLY A 90 -22.50 7.46 -33.22
CA GLY A 90 -21.44 6.68 -33.87
C GLY A 90 -20.57 5.84 -32.93
N GLY A 91 -20.91 5.74 -31.65
CA GLY A 91 -20.16 4.98 -30.65
C GLY A 91 -20.77 5.11 -29.27
N LEU A 92 -20.09 4.53 -28.28
CA LEU A 92 -20.43 4.65 -26.86
C LEU A 92 -19.13 4.74 -26.06
N ASP A 93 -18.91 5.86 -25.38
CA ASP A 93 -17.70 6.08 -24.58
C ASP A 93 -17.97 5.81 -23.09
N ILE A 94 -19.16 6.19 -22.61
CA ILE A 94 -19.55 6.13 -21.19
C ILE A 94 -20.93 5.47 -21.05
N CYS A 95 -21.04 4.42 -20.25
CA CYS A 95 -22.34 3.85 -19.87
C CYS A 95 -22.51 3.98 -18.36
N ILE A 96 -23.65 4.50 -17.89
CA ILE A 96 -23.97 4.60 -16.47
C ILE A 96 -25.28 3.85 -16.19
N ASN A 97 -25.14 2.70 -15.53
CA ASN A 97 -26.23 1.83 -15.14
C ASN A 97 -26.74 2.27 -13.76
N ASN A 98 -27.57 3.32 -13.74
CA ASN A 98 -28.09 3.95 -12.52
C ASN A 98 -29.52 3.51 -12.12
N ALA A 99 -30.34 2.95 -13.02
CA ALA A 99 -31.72 2.61 -12.71
C ALA A 99 -31.83 1.74 -11.44
N GLY A 100 -32.77 2.06 -10.55
CA GLY A 100 -32.96 1.33 -9.32
C GLY A 100 -34.21 1.72 -8.55
N ILE A 101 -34.77 0.77 -7.82
CA ILE A 101 -35.98 0.90 -7.00
C ILE A 101 -35.80 0.19 -5.65
N ALA A 102 -36.56 0.60 -4.63
CA ALA A 102 -36.67 -0.11 -3.37
C ALA A 102 -37.73 -1.21 -3.48
N ASN A 103 -37.67 -2.19 -2.58
CA ASN A 103 -38.74 -3.15 -2.48
C ASN A 103 -39.99 -2.48 -1.87
N PRO A 104 -41.17 -2.52 -2.52
CA PRO A 104 -42.34 -1.79 -2.03
C PRO A 104 -43.00 -2.43 -0.79
N VAL A 105 -42.71 -3.70 -0.50
CA VAL A 105 -43.32 -4.48 0.59
C VAL A 105 -42.22 -5.12 1.45
N PRO A 106 -42.31 -5.11 2.79
CA PRO A 106 -41.37 -5.82 3.64
C PRO A 106 -41.28 -7.31 3.28
N PHE A 107 -40.07 -7.86 3.22
CA PHE A 107 -39.81 -9.21 2.72
C PHE A 107 -40.67 -10.30 3.39
N ASN A 108 -40.89 -10.22 4.70
CA ASN A 108 -41.67 -11.19 5.47
C ASN A 108 -43.19 -10.98 5.38
N LYS A 109 -43.65 -9.95 4.68
CA LYS A 109 -45.07 -9.58 4.52
C LYS A 109 -45.54 -9.63 3.07
N ASP A 110 -44.67 -10.02 2.15
CA ASP A 110 -44.99 -10.11 0.73
C ASP A 110 -45.61 -11.47 0.42
N ASP A 111 -46.91 -11.50 0.14
CA ASP A 111 -47.70 -12.69 -0.21
C ASP A 111 -47.91 -12.83 -1.73
N THR A 112 -47.24 -12.00 -2.53
CA THR A 112 -47.38 -11.98 -3.99
C THR A 112 -46.40 -12.94 -4.67
N ASP A 113 -46.56 -13.10 -5.99
CA ASP A 113 -45.58 -13.76 -6.84
C ASP A 113 -44.34 -12.89 -7.12
N GLY A 114 -44.12 -11.78 -6.40
CA GLY A 114 -42.93 -10.95 -6.56
C GLY A 114 -42.88 -10.12 -7.85
N SER A 115 -43.74 -10.36 -8.83
CA SER A 115 -43.67 -9.74 -10.17
C SER A 115 -43.76 -8.21 -10.13
N LYS A 116 -44.38 -7.66 -9.08
CA LYS A 116 -44.50 -6.21 -8.80
C LYS A 116 -43.80 -5.77 -7.52
N SER A 117 -43.01 -6.64 -6.89
CA SER A 117 -42.31 -6.38 -5.62
C SER A 117 -40.87 -6.89 -5.67
N TRP A 118 -40.53 -7.97 -4.97
CA TRP A 118 -39.14 -8.39 -4.80
C TRP A 118 -38.49 -8.89 -6.11
N ARG A 119 -39.23 -9.59 -7.00
CA ARG A 119 -38.70 -9.98 -8.32
C ARG A 119 -38.49 -8.77 -9.19
N LEU A 120 -39.43 -7.81 -9.17
CA LEU A 120 -39.27 -6.54 -9.89
C LEU A 120 -38.02 -5.78 -9.41
N ALA A 121 -37.81 -5.69 -8.09
CA ALA A 121 -36.63 -5.04 -7.52
C ALA A 121 -35.33 -5.73 -7.97
N VAL A 122 -35.27 -7.06 -7.98
CA VAL A 122 -34.10 -7.81 -8.50
C VAL A 122 -33.92 -7.57 -10.00
N ASN A 123 -35.00 -7.59 -10.77
CA ASN A 123 -34.97 -7.40 -12.22
C ASN A 123 -34.44 -6.01 -12.58
N VAL A 124 -34.91 -4.95 -11.92
CA VAL A 124 -34.45 -3.57 -12.16
C VAL A 124 -33.05 -3.34 -11.58
N ASN A 125 -32.80 -3.72 -10.32
CA ASN A 125 -31.57 -3.34 -9.62
C ASN A 125 -30.35 -4.16 -10.04
N PHE A 126 -30.54 -5.37 -10.57
CA PHE A 126 -29.45 -6.29 -10.87
C PHE A 126 -29.50 -6.87 -12.28
N ILE A 127 -30.62 -7.50 -12.69
CA ILE A 127 -30.70 -8.14 -14.01
C ILE A 127 -30.53 -7.11 -15.14
N ALA A 128 -31.23 -5.98 -15.05
CA ALA A 128 -31.07 -4.88 -16.00
C ALA A 128 -29.64 -4.31 -16.04
N VAL A 129 -28.94 -4.29 -14.90
CA VAL A 129 -27.53 -3.85 -14.84
C VAL A 129 -26.63 -4.84 -15.59
N ILE A 130 -26.87 -6.14 -15.46
CA ILE A 130 -26.14 -7.18 -16.21
C ILE A 130 -26.39 -6.99 -17.71
N ASP A 131 -27.64 -6.87 -18.12
CA ASP A 131 -28.01 -6.72 -19.54
C ASP A 131 -27.43 -5.44 -20.14
N CYS A 132 -27.55 -4.31 -19.44
CA CYS A 132 -27.01 -3.04 -19.91
C CYS A 132 -25.46 -3.07 -19.97
N THR A 133 -24.80 -3.68 -18.98
CA THR A 133 -23.34 -3.88 -19.00
C THR A 133 -22.91 -4.75 -20.19
N ARG A 134 -23.66 -5.82 -20.47
CA ARG A 134 -23.40 -6.71 -21.62
C ARG A 134 -23.54 -5.95 -22.94
N LEU A 135 -24.64 -5.21 -23.13
CA LEU A 135 -24.89 -4.43 -24.35
C LEU A 135 -23.86 -3.32 -24.55
N ALA A 136 -23.48 -2.59 -23.49
CA ALA A 136 -22.44 -1.58 -23.54
C ALA A 136 -21.08 -2.18 -23.91
N THR A 137 -20.73 -3.32 -23.30
CA THR A 137 -19.48 -4.03 -23.61
C THR A 137 -19.45 -4.48 -25.08
N GLN A 138 -20.54 -5.08 -25.57
CA GLN A 138 -20.68 -5.49 -26.98
C GLN A 138 -20.54 -4.29 -27.93
N THR A 139 -21.18 -3.17 -27.60
CA THR A 139 -21.13 -1.93 -28.38
C THR A 139 -19.70 -1.38 -28.46
N MET A 140 -19.00 -1.28 -27.33
CA MET A 140 -17.62 -0.79 -27.26
C MET A 140 -16.65 -1.71 -28.01
N GLN A 141 -16.83 -3.03 -27.88
CA GLN A 141 -16.03 -4.03 -28.60
C GLN A 141 -16.24 -3.96 -30.11
N GLN A 142 -17.48 -3.87 -30.57
CA GLN A 142 -17.82 -3.76 -32.00
C GLN A 142 -17.23 -2.49 -32.62
N ALA A 143 -17.30 -1.37 -31.89
CA ALA A 143 -16.67 -0.13 -32.29
C ALA A 143 -15.12 -0.15 -32.20
N LYS A 144 -14.53 -1.17 -31.56
CA LYS A 144 -13.10 -1.25 -31.21
C LYS A 144 -12.59 0.00 -30.49
N LYS A 145 -13.45 0.63 -29.68
CA LYS A 145 -13.13 1.85 -28.93
C LYS A 145 -13.01 1.54 -27.44
N PRO A 146 -12.03 2.14 -26.74
CA PRO A 146 -11.99 2.06 -25.29
C PRO A 146 -13.22 2.77 -24.71
N GLY A 147 -13.68 2.28 -23.56
CA GLY A 147 -14.89 2.80 -22.94
C GLY A 147 -14.92 2.55 -21.45
N VAL A 148 -15.84 3.23 -20.76
CA VAL A 148 -16.06 3.05 -19.33
C VAL A 148 -17.53 2.80 -19.02
N ILE A 149 -17.76 1.81 -18.16
CA ILE A 149 -19.08 1.46 -17.65
C ILE A 149 -19.06 1.67 -16.13
N ILE A 150 -20.02 2.45 -15.64
CA ILE A 150 -20.24 2.69 -14.22
C ILE A 150 -21.55 2.02 -13.82
N ASN A 151 -21.45 0.98 -13.00
CA ASN A 151 -22.61 0.36 -12.37
C ASN A 151 -22.90 1.07 -11.05
N VAL A 152 -24.12 1.57 -10.84
CA VAL A 152 -24.47 2.22 -9.58
C VAL A 152 -24.98 1.17 -8.59
N GLY A 153 -24.09 0.83 -7.65
CA GLY A 153 -24.39 0.00 -6.49
C GLY A 153 -25.08 0.81 -5.40
N SER A 154 -24.74 0.49 -4.15
CA SER A 154 -25.16 1.22 -2.95
C SER A 154 -24.27 0.78 -1.80
N ALA A 155 -24.15 1.61 -0.76
CA ALA A 155 -23.53 1.19 0.48
C ALA A 155 -24.23 -0.07 1.08
N SER A 156 -25.54 -0.25 0.85
CA SER A 156 -26.29 -1.48 1.21
C SER A 156 -25.86 -2.74 0.44
N GLY A 157 -25.01 -2.59 -0.61
CA GLY A 157 -24.35 -3.71 -1.27
C GLY A 157 -22.98 -4.07 -0.66
N LEU A 158 -22.47 -3.23 0.25
CA LEU A 158 -21.20 -3.45 0.96
C LEU A 158 -21.43 -3.98 2.37
N TYR A 159 -22.53 -3.57 3.00
CA TYR A 159 -22.98 -4.03 4.30
C TYR A 159 -24.51 -4.19 4.32
N PRO A 160 -25.06 -5.08 5.15
CA PRO A 160 -26.47 -5.42 5.09
C PRO A 160 -27.35 -4.26 5.57
N MET A 161 -28.39 -3.92 4.80
CA MET A 161 -29.52 -3.12 5.25
C MET A 161 -30.67 -4.05 5.66
N TYR A 162 -30.80 -4.30 6.96
CA TYR A 162 -31.73 -5.28 7.50
C TYR A 162 -33.20 -5.01 7.16
N ALA A 163 -33.57 -3.75 6.95
CA ALA A 163 -34.94 -3.35 6.62
C ALA A 163 -35.36 -3.73 5.18
N ASP A 164 -34.40 -3.89 4.26
CA ASP A 164 -34.66 -4.33 2.88
C ASP A 164 -33.57 -5.30 2.41
N PRO A 165 -33.71 -6.59 2.73
CA PRO A 165 -32.72 -7.60 2.36
C PRO A 165 -32.66 -7.83 0.85
N ILE A 166 -33.76 -7.61 0.12
CA ILE A 166 -33.82 -7.76 -1.34
C ILE A 166 -33.01 -6.67 -2.02
N TYR A 167 -33.17 -5.42 -1.59
CA TYR A 167 -32.33 -4.32 -2.07
C TYR A 167 -30.85 -4.57 -1.76
N SER A 168 -30.53 -4.97 -0.53
CA SER A 168 -29.16 -5.31 -0.13
C SER A 168 -28.55 -6.40 -1.00
N ALA A 169 -29.29 -7.50 -1.23
CA ALA A 169 -28.84 -8.61 -2.07
C ALA A 169 -28.63 -8.18 -3.53
N SER A 170 -29.57 -7.44 -4.11
CA SER A 170 -29.46 -6.97 -5.50
C SER A 170 -28.25 -6.03 -5.69
N LYS A 171 -28.02 -5.08 -4.76
CA LYS A 171 -26.87 -4.17 -4.82
C LYS A 171 -25.55 -4.85 -4.49
N GLY A 172 -25.54 -5.85 -3.59
CA GLY A 172 -24.37 -6.70 -3.36
C GLY A 172 -23.99 -7.51 -4.62
N GLY A 173 -25.01 -8.00 -5.34
CA GLY A 173 -24.87 -8.60 -6.66
C GLY A 173 -24.18 -7.67 -7.65
N VAL A 174 -24.64 -6.42 -7.77
CA VAL A 174 -24.03 -5.40 -8.64
C VAL A 174 -22.55 -5.18 -8.31
N VAL A 175 -22.21 -5.09 -7.02
CA VAL A 175 -20.82 -4.88 -6.57
C VAL A 175 -19.94 -6.06 -6.99
N MET A 176 -20.32 -7.28 -6.64
CA MET A 176 -19.51 -8.46 -6.94
C MET A 176 -19.44 -8.81 -8.43
N PHE A 177 -20.55 -8.63 -9.15
CA PHE A 177 -20.60 -8.74 -10.60
C PHE A 177 -19.59 -7.78 -11.25
N THR A 178 -19.63 -6.50 -10.90
CA THR A 178 -18.75 -5.48 -11.47
C THR A 178 -17.28 -5.76 -11.18
N ARG A 179 -16.95 -6.12 -9.94
CA ARG A 179 -15.57 -6.45 -9.55
C ARG A 179 -15.01 -7.64 -10.33
N SER A 180 -15.86 -8.61 -10.68
CA SER A 180 -15.48 -9.79 -11.46
C SER A 180 -15.14 -9.47 -12.92
N LEU A 181 -15.49 -8.28 -13.41
CA LEU A 181 -15.24 -7.84 -14.79
C LEU A 181 -13.93 -7.05 -14.97
N ALA A 182 -13.05 -7.01 -13.96
CA ALA A 182 -11.79 -6.25 -14.01
C ALA A 182 -10.91 -6.56 -15.23
N LEU A 183 -10.97 -7.80 -15.74
CA LEU A 183 -10.13 -8.26 -16.86
C LEU A 183 -10.54 -7.67 -18.22
N TYR A 184 -11.75 -7.11 -18.36
CA TYR A 184 -12.16 -6.40 -19.58
C TYR A 184 -11.28 -5.17 -19.86
N LYS A 185 -10.53 -4.69 -18.86
CA LYS A 185 -9.52 -3.65 -19.05
C LYS A 185 -8.50 -4.02 -20.13
N ARG A 186 -8.18 -5.31 -20.28
CA ARG A 186 -7.26 -5.80 -21.33
C ARG A 186 -7.78 -5.56 -22.75
N GLN A 187 -9.08 -5.32 -22.89
CA GLN A 187 -9.77 -5.02 -24.13
C GLN A 187 -10.09 -3.51 -24.26
N GLY A 188 -9.54 -2.67 -23.37
CA GLY A 188 -9.79 -1.22 -23.35
C GLY A 188 -11.08 -0.80 -22.64
N ILE A 189 -11.84 -1.73 -22.06
CA ILE A 189 -13.13 -1.45 -21.40
C ILE A 189 -12.97 -1.53 -19.89
N ARG A 190 -13.23 -0.41 -19.20
CA ARG A 190 -13.16 -0.34 -17.73
C ARG A 190 -14.57 -0.40 -17.17
N ILE A 191 -14.81 -1.32 -16.25
CA ILE A 191 -16.12 -1.52 -15.62
C ILE A 191 -15.92 -1.35 -14.12
N ASN A 192 -16.55 -0.34 -13.53
CA ASN A 192 -16.38 0.02 -12.12
C ASN A 192 -17.74 0.23 -11.45
N VAL A 193 -17.80 0.12 -10.12
CA VAL A 193 -19.04 0.27 -9.35
C VAL A 193 -18.95 1.46 -8.42
N LEU A 194 -19.99 2.30 -8.42
CA LEU A 194 -20.17 3.44 -7.54
C LEU A 194 -21.16 3.08 -6.44
N CYS A 195 -20.77 3.17 -5.17
CA CYS A 195 -21.60 2.79 -4.02
C CYS A 195 -21.85 4.00 -3.12
N PRO A 196 -22.85 4.85 -3.42
CA PRO A 196 -23.21 5.95 -2.54
C PRO A 196 -23.98 5.48 -1.30
N GLU A 197 -23.80 6.19 -0.18
CA GLU A 197 -24.73 6.19 0.96
C GLU A 197 -26.00 7.03 0.65
N PHE A 198 -26.77 7.38 1.68
CA PHE A 198 -28.07 8.04 1.54
C PHE A 198 -27.94 9.43 0.90
N VAL A 199 -28.50 9.57 -0.31
CA VAL A 199 -28.65 10.83 -1.05
C VAL A 199 -30.13 11.18 -1.13
N GLN A 200 -30.46 12.47 -1.10
CA GLN A 200 -31.84 12.92 -1.22
C GLN A 200 -32.36 12.64 -2.65
N THR A 201 -33.26 11.67 -2.76
CA THR A 201 -33.86 11.19 -4.02
C THR A 201 -35.33 10.87 -3.80
N ASP A 202 -36.09 10.66 -4.90
CA ASP A 202 -37.49 10.18 -4.82
C ASP A 202 -37.60 8.86 -4.05
N LEU A 203 -36.53 8.06 -4.05
CA LEU A 203 -36.46 6.81 -3.31
C LEU A 203 -36.38 7.02 -1.80
N SER A 204 -35.63 8.03 -1.35
CA SER A 204 -35.39 8.31 0.06
C SER A 204 -36.38 9.30 0.67
N SER A 205 -37.19 9.98 -0.15
CA SER A 205 -38.16 11.01 0.29
C SER A 205 -39.34 10.44 1.08
N LYS A 206 -39.57 9.13 1.00
CA LYS A 206 -40.61 8.41 1.76
C LYS A 206 -40.11 7.86 3.11
N MET A 207 -38.85 8.10 3.47
CA MET A 207 -38.28 7.63 4.74
C MET A 207 -38.59 8.57 5.90
N ASP A 208 -38.73 8.02 7.10
CA ASP A 208 -38.96 8.79 8.33
C ASP A 208 -37.80 9.79 8.55
N PRO A 209 -38.09 11.11 8.69
CA PRO A 209 -37.08 12.11 9.01
C PRO A 209 -36.20 11.77 10.22
N LYS A 210 -36.76 11.15 11.26
CA LYS A 210 -36.00 10.73 12.45
C LYS A 210 -34.96 9.66 12.13
N PHE A 211 -35.27 8.77 11.18
CA PHE A 211 -34.34 7.75 10.71
C PHE A 211 -33.20 8.38 9.90
N ILE A 212 -33.52 9.36 9.05
CA ILE A 212 -32.54 10.11 8.24
C ILE A 212 -31.56 10.86 9.15
N ASP A 213 -32.05 11.48 10.23
CA ASP A 213 -31.17 12.18 11.19
C ASP A 213 -30.27 11.20 11.95
N LEU A 214 -30.81 10.05 12.38
CA LEU A 214 -30.07 9.02 13.12
C LEU A 214 -28.87 8.46 12.33
N ILE A 215 -29.03 8.34 11.01
CA ILE A 215 -27.97 7.86 10.11
C ILE A 215 -27.01 8.97 9.63
N GLY A 216 -27.19 10.21 10.10
CA GLY A 216 -26.29 11.33 9.84
C GLY A 216 -26.70 12.27 8.70
N GLY A 217 -27.95 12.20 8.25
CA GLY A 217 -28.54 13.06 7.22
C GLY A 217 -28.12 12.69 5.78
N PHE A 218 -28.66 13.43 4.81
CA PHE A 218 -28.34 13.22 3.41
C PHE A 218 -26.90 13.64 3.06
N MET A 219 -26.31 12.86 2.17
CA MET A 219 -25.09 13.16 1.46
C MET A 219 -25.34 14.20 0.35
N PRO A 220 -24.43 15.18 0.16
CA PRO A 220 -24.45 16.06 -1.01
C PRO A 220 -24.36 15.29 -2.33
N MET A 221 -25.24 15.61 -3.28
CA MET A 221 -25.29 14.97 -4.60
C MET A 221 -23.99 15.19 -5.41
N GLU A 222 -23.31 16.31 -5.16
CA GLU A 222 -22.05 16.69 -5.78
C GLU A 222 -20.94 15.68 -5.47
N MET A 223 -20.97 15.02 -4.30
CA MET A 223 -20.01 13.96 -3.99
C MET A 223 -20.24 12.71 -4.83
N VAL A 224 -21.50 12.40 -5.16
CA VAL A 224 -21.85 11.27 -6.04
C VAL A 224 -21.36 11.54 -7.46
N VAL A 225 -21.60 12.75 -7.97
CA VAL A 225 -21.10 13.20 -9.28
C VAL A 225 -19.57 13.16 -9.32
N LYS A 226 -18.91 13.68 -8.28
CA LYS A 226 -17.44 13.64 -8.16
C LYS A 226 -16.90 12.21 -8.20
N GLY A 227 -17.51 11.28 -7.47
CA GLY A 227 -17.09 9.88 -7.46
C GLY A 227 -17.28 9.18 -8.80
N ALA A 228 -18.40 9.45 -9.50
CA ALA A 228 -18.60 8.95 -10.85
C ALA A 228 -17.52 9.45 -11.82
N PHE A 229 -17.19 10.75 -11.75
CA PHE A 229 -16.17 11.36 -12.60
C PHE A 229 -14.76 10.87 -12.27
N GLU A 230 -14.47 10.57 -11.00
CA GLU A 230 -13.22 9.91 -10.61
C GLU A 230 -13.08 8.54 -11.29
N LEU A 231 -14.13 7.70 -11.23
CA LEU A 231 -14.11 6.38 -11.87
C LEU A 231 -14.02 6.46 -13.40
N ILE A 232 -14.64 7.48 -14.01
CA ILE A 232 -14.54 7.72 -15.44
C ILE A 232 -13.12 8.19 -15.81
N SER A 233 -12.54 9.09 -15.03
CA SER A 233 -11.27 9.74 -15.39
C SER A 233 -10.05 8.88 -15.07
N ASP A 234 -10.06 8.15 -13.94
CA ASP A 234 -8.93 7.34 -13.48
C ASP A 234 -8.81 6.03 -14.27
N GLU A 235 -7.88 6.03 -15.23
CA GLU A 235 -7.60 4.88 -16.09
C GLU A 235 -6.93 3.71 -15.36
N THR A 236 -6.43 3.92 -14.15
CA THR A 236 -5.86 2.84 -13.35
C THR A 236 -6.95 1.88 -12.86
N LYS A 237 -8.21 2.36 -12.74
CA LYS A 237 -9.33 1.62 -12.15
C LYS A 237 -10.06 0.71 -13.14
N ALA A 238 -10.15 -0.56 -12.80
CA ALA A 238 -11.05 -1.53 -13.43
C ALA A 238 -11.49 -2.58 -12.40
N GLY A 239 -12.76 -2.95 -12.42
CA GLY A 239 -13.38 -3.77 -11.37
C GLY A 239 -13.27 -3.12 -9.98
N SER A 240 -13.09 -1.79 -9.92
CA SER A 240 -12.95 -1.06 -8.66
C SER A 240 -14.31 -0.68 -8.12
N CYS A 241 -14.47 -0.75 -6.79
CA CYS A 241 -15.66 -0.30 -6.09
C CYS A 241 -15.34 0.96 -5.31
N LEU A 242 -15.98 2.07 -5.66
CA LEU A 242 -15.82 3.34 -4.97
C LEU A 242 -17.01 3.55 -4.04
N TRP A 243 -16.76 3.43 -2.74
CA TRP A 243 -17.71 3.76 -1.69
C TRP A 243 -17.67 5.26 -1.42
N ILE A 244 -18.82 5.90 -1.47
CA ILE A 244 -18.97 7.31 -1.12
C ILE A 244 -19.74 7.36 0.18
N SER A 245 -19.16 7.96 1.21
CA SER A 245 -19.80 8.17 2.50
C SER A 245 -19.67 9.62 2.95
N LYS A 246 -20.65 10.12 3.71
CA LYS A 246 -20.58 11.48 4.26
C LYS A 246 -19.42 11.62 5.25
N ARG A 247 -19.11 10.54 5.98
CA ARG A 247 -18.10 10.53 7.05
C ARG A 247 -16.67 10.31 6.54
N ARG A 248 -16.49 9.52 5.48
CA ARG A 248 -15.16 9.11 4.99
C ARG A 248 -14.83 9.66 3.59
N GLY A 249 -15.77 10.33 2.93
CA GLY A 249 -15.60 10.81 1.57
C GLY A 249 -15.59 9.65 0.58
N LEU A 250 -14.65 9.67 -0.36
CA LEU A 250 -14.50 8.69 -1.44
C LEU A 250 -13.45 7.65 -1.02
N GLU A 251 -13.87 6.41 -0.79
CA GLU A 251 -13.01 5.30 -0.33
C GLU A 251 -13.14 4.12 -1.28
N TYR A 252 -12.02 3.53 -1.72
CA TYR A 252 -12.08 2.29 -2.50
C TYR A 252 -12.33 1.10 -1.58
N TRP A 253 -13.45 0.41 -1.82
CA TRP A 253 -13.78 -0.84 -1.16
C TRP A 253 -13.46 -2.02 -2.10
N PRO A 254 -12.96 -3.14 -1.57
CA PRO A 254 -12.51 -3.36 -0.21
C PRO A 254 -11.20 -2.60 0.03
N THR A 255 -10.93 -2.25 1.28
CA THR A 255 -9.58 -1.79 1.63
C THR A 255 -8.59 -2.94 1.41
N PRO A 256 -7.29 -2.68 1.24
CA PRO A 256 -6.30 -3.75 1.10
C PRO A 256 -6.34 -4.78 2.25
N ALA A 257 -6.66 -4.33 3.47
CA ALA A 257 -6.83 -5.20 4.63
C ALA A 257 -8.08 -6.10 4.51
N GLU A 258 -9.18 -5.54 4.02
CA GLU A 258 -10.42 -6.28 3.80
C GLU A 258 -10.28 -7.27 2.63
N GLU A 259 -9.63 -6.87 1.53
CA GLU A 259 -9.36 -7.74 0.39
C GLU A 259 -8.47 -8.93 0.76
N ALA A 260 -7.51 -8.72 1.67
CA ALA A 260 -6.60 -9.77 2.12
C ALA A 260 -7.33 -10.93 2.84
N LYS A 261 -8.51 -10.68 3.45
CA LYS A 261 -9.27 -11.70 4.19
C LYS A 261 -9.81 -12.81 3.30
N TYR A 262 -10.12 -12.50 2.04
CA TYR A 262 -10.76 -13.44 1.10
C TYR A 262 -9.98 -13.62 -0.21
N ARG A 263 -8.82 -12.98 -0.35
CA ARG A 263 -7.85 -13.36 -1.38
C ARG A 263 -7.35 -14.77 -1.07
N VAL A 264 -7.96 -15.73 -1.74
CA VAL A 264 -7.38 -17.07 -1.91
C VAL A 264 -6.13 -16.86 -2.74
N ARG A 265 -4.97 -16.67 -2.07
CA ARG A 265 -3.67 -16.62 -2.74
C ARG A 265 -3.62 -17.89 -3.60
N PRO A 266 -3.47 -17.81 -4.93
CA PRO A 266 -3.13 -19.00 -5.67
C PRO A 266 -1.80 -19.46 -5.10
N LEU A 267 -1.76 -20.67 -4.52
CA LEU A 267 -0.54 -21.35 -4.08
C LEU A 267 0.51 -21.47 -5.20
N THR A 268 0.17 -21.04 -6.42
CA THR A 268 0.97 -21.17 -7.64
C THR A 268 1.19 -19.86 -8.40
N SER A 269 0.77 -18.68 -7.91
CA SER A 269 1.21 -17.41 -8.49
C SER A 269 2.63 -17.05 -8.03
N ARG A 270 3.56 -18.01 -8.13
CA ARG A 270 4.96 -17.67 -8.39
C ARG A 270 4.94 -17.01 -9.76
N ARG A 271 5.02 -15.68 -9.81
CA ARG A 271 5.61 -15.03 -11.00
C ARG A 271 6.86 -15.85 -11.29
N LYS A 272 6.91 -16.54 -12.44
CA LYS A 272 8.14 -17.17 -12.90
C LYS A 272 9.15 -16.03 -12.95
N SER A 273 10.07 -16.00 -11.98
CA SER A 273 11.19 -15.08 -12.03
C SER A 273 11.90 -15.37 -13.35
N SER A 274 12.03 -14.35 -14.19
CA SER A 274 12.81 -14.42 -15.43
C SER A 274 14.31 -14.50 -15.15
N PHE A 275 14.73 -14.37 -13.88
CA PHE A 275 16.11 -14.51 -13.46
C PHE A 275 16.58 -15.95 -13.68
N LYS A 276 17.49 -16.13 -14.64
CA LYS A 276 18.30 -17.34 -14.79
C LYS A 276 19.62 -17.08 -14.08
N SER A 277 19.96 -17.88 -13.07
CA SER A 277 21.26 -17.78 -12.41
C SER A 277 22.36 -17.99 -13.47
N PRO A 278 23.23 -17.01 -13.72
CA PRO A 278 24.34 -17.17 -14.65
C PRO A 278 25.47 -18.05 -14.07
N LEU A 279 25.40 -18.38 -12.78
CA LEU A 279 26.47 -19.04 -12.04
C LEU A 279 26.20 -20.54 -11.85
N SER A 280 27.09 -21.38 -12.39
CA SER A 280 27.40 -22.68 -11.79
C SER A 280 28.18 -22.40 -10.50
N ILE A 281 27.50 -22.41 -9.35
CA ILE A 281 28.14 -22.11 -8.07
C ILE A 281 29.12 -23.23 -7.73
N GLN A 282 30.42 -22.94 -7.83
CA GLN A 282 31.46 -23.82 -7.30
C GLN A 282 31.48 -23.69 -5.77
N ILE A 283 31.38 -24.83 -5.10
CA ILE A 283 31.40 -24.92 -3.64
C ILE A 283 32.86 -25.16 -3.23
N PRO A 284 33.51 -24.21 -2.52
CA PRO A 284 34.91 -24.36 -2.12
C PRO A 284 35.04 -25.30 -0.91
N GLN A 285 36.27 -25.80 -0.68
CA GLN A 285 36.59 -26.61 0.51
C GLN A 285 36.63 -25.77 1.80
N SER A 286 36.92 -24.48 1.68
CA SER A 286 36.97 -23.52 2.78
C SER A 286 36.37 -22.19 2.37
N ILE A 287 35.82 -21.46 3.33
CA ILE A 287 35.20 -20.15 3.14
C ILE A 287 35.83 -19.13 4.08
N GLU A 288 35.79 -17.86 3.70
CA GLU A 288 36.05 -16.75 4.59
C GLU A 288 34.76 -16.28 5.27
N LYS A 289 34.86 -16.00 6.57
CA LYS A 289 33.78 -15.44 7.38
C LYS A 289 34.31 -14.49 8.45
N ILE A 290 33.47 -13.59 8.94
CA ILE A 290 33.76 -12.76 10.11
C ILE A 290 33.26 -13.47 11.36
N VAL A 291 34.17 -13.62 12.32
CA VAL A 291 33.87 -14.11 13.66
C VAL A 291 34.14 -13.04 14.69
N VAL A 292 33.28 -13.01 15.71
CA VAL A 292 33.55 -12.31 16.97
C VAL A 292 34.43 -13.23 17.81
N HIS A 293 35.66 -12.79 18.11
CA HIS A 293 36.63 -13.56 18.91
C HIS A 293 36.79 -13.02 20.33
N THR A 294 36.33 -11.81 20.60
CA THR A 294 36.28 -11.20 21.94
C THR A 294 35.07 -10.29 22.08
N LEU A 295 34.54 -10.14 23.31
CA LEU A 295 33.41 -9.25 23.59
C LEU A 295 33.91 -7.80 23.69
N ASN A 296 33.56 -6.97 22.71
CA ASN A 296 33.95 -5.55 22.71
C ASN A 296 32.90 -4.67 21.99
N HIS A 297 32.77 -3.42 22.44
CA HIS A 297 31.92 -2.38 21.84
C HIS A 297 32.51 -1.77 20.56
N ASP A 298 33.80 -1.99 20.30
CA ASP A 298 34.44 -1.71 19.02
C ASP A 298 34.40 -2.95 18.13
N PHE A 299 33.61 -2.90 17.05
CA PHE A 299 33.39 -4.06 16.18
C PHE A 299 34.69 -4.54 15.52
N ARG A 300 35.57 -3.62 15.13
CA ARG A 300 36.85 -3.95 14.51
C ARG A 300 37.74 -4.75 15.45
N SER A 301 37.90 -4.29 16.70
CA SER A 301 38.68 -5.00 17.70
C SER A 301 38.04 -6.31 18.15
N ALA A 302 36.71 -6.39 18.13
CA ALA A 302 35.95 -7.59 18.51
C ALA A 302 36.02 -8.72 17.48
N THR A 303 36.34 -8.40 16.22
CA THR A 303 36.16 -9.31 15.09
C THR A 303 37.44 -9.57 14.31
N SER A 304 37.46 -10.67 13.57
CA SER A 304 38.51 -10.99 12.60
C SER A 304 37.93 -11.80 11.45
N VAL A 305 38.58 -11.70 10.28
CA VAL A 305 38.30 -12.58 9.14
C VAL A 305 39.03 -13.89 9.37
N VAL A 306 38.29 -15.00 9.31
CA VAL A 306 38.84 -16.35 9.44
C VAL A 306 38.50 -17.19 8.23
N ARG A 307 39.44 -18.04 7.83
CA ARG A 307 39.20 -19.09 6.85
C ARG A 307 38.80 -20.37 7.57
N ALA A 308 37.61 -20.88 7.28
CA ALA A 308 37.05 -22.07 7.93
C ALA A 308 36.69 -23.16 6.89
N PRO A 309 36.87 -24.45 7.20
CA PRO A 309 36.47 -25.53 6.30
C PRO A 309 34.94 -25.59 6.16
N LEU A 310 34.46 -25.79 4.94
CA LEU A 310 33.05 -26.00 4.66
C LEU A 310 32.72 -27.50 4.82
N ARG A 311 31.92 -27.84 5.84
CA ARG A 311 31.66 -29.25 6.20
C ARG A 311 30.52 -29.85 5.39
N PHE A 312 30.75 -31.01 4.79
CA PHE A 312 29.77 -31.86 4.10
C PHE A 312 29.69 -33.25 4.74
N PRO A 313 28.56 -33.98 4.60
CA PRO A 313 27.32 -33.56 3.93
C PRO A 313 26.57 -32.46 4.70
N LEU A 314 25.69 -31.72 4.02
CA LEU A 314 24.81 -30.75 4.68
C LEU A 314 23.89 -31.48 5.67
N LYS A 315 23.55 -30.79 6.76
CA LYS A 315 22.48 -31.25 7.65
C LYS A 315 21.18 -31.43 6.83
N PRO A 316 20.36 -32.46 7.10
CA PRO A 316 19.25 -32.84 6.21
C PRO A 316 18.24 -31.71 5.92
N ASP A 317 17.98 -30.85 6.90
CA ASP A 317 17.01 -29.74 6.86
C ASP A 317 17.63 -28.38 6.56
N HIS A 318 18.93 -28.32 6.25
CA HIS A 318 19.67 -27.07 6.03
C HIS A 318 19.86 -26.73 4.54
N VAL A 319 20.16 -25.47 4.30
CA VAL A 319 20.48 -24.89 3.00
C VAL A 319 21.82 -24.19 3.10
N LEU A 320 22.66 -24.38 2.09
CA LEU A 320 23.87 -23.59 1.90
C LEU A 320 23.56 -22.43 0.96
N LEU A 321 23.66 -21.20 1.47
CA LEU A 321 23.48 -19.98 0.71
C LEU A 321 24.85 -19.38 0.38
N LYS A 322 25.12 -19.10 -0.89
CA LYS A 322 26.22 -18.23 -1.30
C LYS A 322 25.79 -16.78 -1.12
N VAL A 323 26.42 -16.04 -0.22
CA VAL A 323 26.03 -14.66 0.10
C VAL A 323 26.62 -13.71 -0.95
N ILE A 324 25.79 -12.81 -1.48
CA ILE A 324 26.22 -11.80 -2.47
C ILE A 324 26.30 -10.44 -1.80
N TYR A 325 25.25 -10.04 -1.08
CA TYR A 325 25.21 -8.79 -0.32
C TYR A 325 24.82 -9.06 1.12
N ALA A 326 25.47 -8.36 2.05
CA ALA A 326 25.14 -8.37 3.47
C ALA A 326 24.87 -6.95 3.98
N GLY A 327 23.92 -6.82 4.89
CA GLY A 327 23.50 -5.52 5.41
C GLY A 327 24.23 -5.13 6.68
N VAL A 328 24.78 -3.91 6.72
CA VAL A 328 25.42 -3.37 7.92
C VAL A 328 24.39 -2.69 8.80
N ASN A 329 24.45 -2.96 10.11
CA ASN A 329 23.46 -2.51 11.08
C ASN A 329 24.14 -1.82 12.26
N ALA A 330 23.53 -0.74 12.75
CA ALA A 330 24.04 -0.01 13.92
C ALA A 330 24.20 -0.91 15.17
N SER A 331 23.49 -2.04 15.22
CA SER A 331 23.56 -2.98 16.33
C SER A 331 24.64 -4.06 16.16
N ASP A 332 25.44 -4.04 15.09
CA ASP A 332 26.56 -4.97 14.92
C ASP A 332 27.56 -4.84 16.09
N VAL A 333 27.81 -3.61 16.57
CA VAL A 333 28.63 -3.34 17.77
C VAL A 333 28.00 -3.85 19.07
N ASN A 334 26.66 -3.90 19.15
CA ASN A 334 25.96 -4.45 20.33
C ASN A 334 26.00 -5.98 20.31
N PHE A 335 25.94 -6.58 19.12
CA PHE A 335 26.06 -8.02 18.94
C PHE A 335 27.47 -8.50 19.25
N SER A 336 28.51 -7.81 18.74
CA SER A 336 29.90 -8.13 19.05
C SER A 336 30.25 -7.94 20.52
N SER A 337 29.55 -7.05 21.24
CA SER A 337 29.72 -6.89 22.68
C SER A 337 28.85 -7.82 23.53
N GLY A 338 28.21 -8.83 22.92
CA GLY A 338 27.45 -9.85 23.63
C GLY A 338 26.06 -9.43 24.14
N ARG A 339 25.58 -8.21 23.87
CA ARG A 339 24.32 -7.66 24.43
C ARG A 339 23.04 -8.34 23.91
N TYR A 340 23.17 -9.20 22.91
CA TYR A 340 22.06 -10.00 22.36
C TYR A 340 21.86 -11.32 23.07
N PHE A 341 22.80 -11.72 23.93
CA PHE A 341 22.73 -12.97 24.68
C PHE A 341 22.28 -12.70 26.11
N SER A 342 21.47 -13.61 26.64
CA SER A 342 21.10 -13.64 28.06
C SER A 342 22.08 -14.52 28.83
N GLY A 343 22.40 -14.13 30.06
CA GLY A 343 23.36 -14.83 30.92
C GLY A 343 24.30 -13.84 31.61
N ASP A 344 25.13 -14.33 32.51
CA ASP A 344 26.24 -13.54 33.04
C ASP A 344 27.38 -13.41 32.01
N ILE A 345 28.43 -12.66 32.33
CA ILE A 345 29.53 -12.45 31.37
C ILE A 345 30.25 -13.75 30.99
N LYS A 346 30.33 -14.74 31.90
CA LYS A 346 30.98 -16.02 31.63
C LYS A 346 30.13 -16.88 30.70
N ASP A 347 28.82 -16.87 30.87
CA ASP A 347 27.88 -17.55 29.97
C ASP A 347 28.01 -17.02 28.54
N ILE A 348 28.18 -15.70 28.39
CA ILE A 348 28.31 -15.05 27.09
C ILE A 348 29.69 -15.34 26.48
N GLU A 349 30.77 -15.23 27.26
CA GLU A 349 32.13 -15.55 26.81
C GLU A 349 32.28 -17.00 26.36
N SER A 350 31.56 -17.94 26.99
CA SER A 350 31.56 -19.36 26.59
C SER A 350 31.07 -19.62 25.16
N ARG A 351 30.40 -18.63 24.54
CA ARG A 351 29.89 -18.70 23.15
C ARG A 351 30.94 -18.27 22.13
N LEU A 352 32.06 -17.70 22.55
CA LEU A 352 33.12 -17.29 21.64
C LEU A 352 33.90 -18.52 21.10
N PRO A 353 34.35 -18.48 19.82
CA PRO A 353 33.98 -17.49 18.80
C PRO A 353 32.59 -17.76 18.19
N PHE A 354 31.89 -16.71 17.78
CA PHE A 354 30.59 -16.81 17.07
C PHE A 354 30.54 -15.94 15.81
N ASP A 355 29.68 -16.30 14.86
CA ASP A 355 29.60 -15.67 13.53
C ASP A 355 28.82 -14.34 13.56
N ALA A 356 29.29 -13.35 12.79
CA ALA A 356 28.71 -11.99 12.75
C ALA A 356 27.81 -11.72 11.53
N GLY A 357 26.96 -10.69 11.65
CA GLY A 357 26.06 -10.18 10.60
C GLY A 357 24.63 -10.71 10.70
N PHE A 358 23.64 -9.83 10.54
CA PHE A 358 22.21 -10.13 10.80
C PHE A 358 21.40 -10.56 9.58
N GLU A 359 21.83 -10.16 8.39
CA GLU A 359 21.01 -10.26 7.19
C GLU A 359 21.88 -10.32 5.93
N GLY A 360 21.37 -11.01 4.91
CA GLY A 360 22.03 -11.09 3.63
C GLY A 360 21.11 -11.63 2.54
N VAL A 361 21.52 -11.42 1.30
CA VAL A 361 20.87 -11.98 0.11
C VAL A 361 21.91 -12.64 -0.78
N GLY A 362 21.49 -13.72 -1.43
CA GLY A 362 22.38 -14.59 -2.15
C GLY A 362 21.65 -15.58 -3.04
N ILE A 363 22.36 -16.64 -3.44
CA ILE A 363 21.83 -17.73 -4.25
C ILE A 363 22.04 -19.05 -3.50
N ILE A 364 21.02 -19.90 -3.47
CA ILE A 364 21.12 -21.23 -2.89
C ILE A 364 22.16 -22.03 -3.67
N ALA A 365 23.23 -22.45 -3.00
CA ALA A 365 24.30 -23.26 -3.58
C ALA A 365 23.99 -24.76 -3.48
N ALA A 366 23.46 -25.20 -2.33
CA ALA A 366 23.11 -26.60 -2.09
C ALA A 366 21.99 -26.71 -1.04
N VAL A 367 21.29 -27.84 -1.04
CA VAL A 367 20.21 -28.15 -0.10
C VAL A 367 20.41 -29.53 0.52
N GLY A 368 20.05 -29.67 1.80
CA GLY A 368 20.03 -30.97 2.48
C GLY A 368 18.93 -31.89 1.97
N ASN A 369 19.09 -33.20 2.19
CA ASN A 369 18.25 -34.25 1.59
C ASN A 369 16.76 -34.16 1.96
N SER A 370 16.42 -33.54 3.09
CA SER A 370 15.03 -33.35 3.56
C SER A 370 14.37 -32.09 3.01
N VAL A 371 15.11 -31.19 2.37
CA VAL A 371 14.58 -29.94 1.80
C VAL A 371 13.96 -30.23 0.42
N LYS A 372 12.63 -30.10 0.29
CA LYS A 372 11.89 -30.42 -0.95
C LYS A 372 11.40 -29.20 -1.74
N ASN A 373 11.24 -28.06 -1.08
CA ASN A 373 10.60 -26.85 -1.60
C ASN A 373 11.57 -25.78 -2.11
N LEU A 374 12.88 -25.99 -1.92
CA LEU A 374 13.96 -25.11 -2.34
C LEU A 374 14.94 -25.87 -3.23
N LYS A 375 15.58 -25.17 -4.16
CA LYS A 375 16.53 -25.76 -5.11
C LYS A 375 17.77 -24.88 -5.29
N PRO A 376 18.94 -25.48 -5.57
CA PRO A 376 20.12 -24.74 -6.03
C PRO A 376 19.80 -23.78 -7.17
N GLY A 377 20.47 -22.63 -7.20
CA GLY A 377 20.25 -21.55 -8.15
C GLY A 377 19.09 -20.61 -7.83
N THR A 378 18.32 -20.86 -6.77
CA THR A 378 17.22 -19.96 -6.35
C THR A 378 17.79 -18.74 -5.60
N PRO A 379 17.46 -17.50 -5.98
CA PRO A 379 17.77 -16.33 -5.18
C PRO A 379 17.01 -16.34 -3.85
N ALA A 380 17.71 -16.06 -2.76
CA ALA A 380 17.10 -16.04 -1.44
C ALA A 380 17.80 -15.07 -0.49
N ALA A 381 17.03 -14.60 0.48
CA ALA A 381 17.47 -13.80 1.61
C ALA A 381 17.44 -14.59 2.92
N ILE A 382 18.19 -14.10 3.90
CA ILE A 382 18.23 -14.60 5.27
C ILE A 382 18.18 -13.44 6.26
N MET A 383 17.53 -13.68 7.40
CA MET A 383 17.52 -12.79 8.56
C MET A 383 17.92 -13.59 9.80
N THR A 384 19.21 -13.90 9.88
CA THR A 384 19.81 -14.71 10.95
C THR A 384 21.28 -14.35 11.10
N PHE A 385 21.90 -14.74 12.20
CA PHE A 385 23.29 -14.43 12.47
C PHE A 385 24.24 -15.20 11.53
N GLY A 386 25.39 -14.59 11.19
CA GLY A 386 26.41 -15.20 10.35
C GLY A 386 26.28 -14.89 8.86
N SER A 387 25.70 -13.74 8.51
CA SER A 387 25.61 -13.30 7.11
C SER A 387 26.90 -12.67 6.57
N TYR A 388 27.85 -12.29 7.43
CA TYR A 388 29.19 -11.85 7.03
C TYR A 388 30.10 -13.05 6.73
N ALA A 389 29.75 -13.82 5.70
CA ALA A 389 30.45 -15.00 5.25
C ALA A 389 30.24 -15.19 3.74
N GLU A 390 31.22 -15.75 3.03
CA GLU A 390 31.07 -16.07 1.59
C GLU A 390 29.93 -17.08 1.35
N PHE A 391 29.80 -18.04 2.25
CA PHE A 391 28.68 -18.98 2.31
C PHE A 391 28.19 -19.12 3.74
N THR A 392 26.89 -19.31 3.90
CA THR A 392 26.29 -19.57 5.21
C THR A 392 25.33 -20.74 5.14
N MET A 393 25.40 -21.60 6.16
CA MET A 393 24.57 -22.79 6.27
C MET A 393 23.48 -22.54 7.32
N VAL A 394 22.22 -22.52 6.89
CA VAL A 394 21.08 -22.16 7.75
C VAL A 394 19.96 -23.18 7.62
N PRO A 395 19.12 -23.36 8.66
CA PRO A 395 17.90 -24.15 8.54
C PRO A 395 17.03 -23.65 7.37
N SER A 396 16.44 -24.57 6.60
CA SER A 396 15.65 -24.23 5.41
C SER A 396 14.47 -23.29 5.71
N LYS A 397 13.92 -23.33 6.93
CA LYS A 397 12.87 -22.40 7.39
C LYS A 397 13.31 -20.93 7.52
N HIS A 398 14.61 -20.65 7.57
CA HIS A 398 15.15 -19.27 7.62
C HIS A 398 15.40 -18.68 6.22
N ILE A 399 15.21 -19.48 5.17
CA ILE A 399 15.38 -19.05 3.79
C ILE A 399 14.11 -18.34 3.32
N LEU A 400 14.28 -17.11 2.83
CA LEU A 400 13.22 -16.31 2.22
C LEU A 400 13.48 -16.22 0.71
N PRO A 401 12.76 -16.98 -0.14
CA PRO A 401 12.94 -16.87 -1.59
C PRO A 401 12.63 -15.46 -2.09
N VAL A 402 13.49 -14.92 -2.95
CA VAL A 402 13.30 -13.60 -3.56
C VAL A 402 13.39 -13.68 -5.07
N ALA A 403 12.91 -12.65 -5.76
CA ALA A 403 12.93 -12.63 -7.22
C ALA A 403 14.36 -12.59 -7.78
N ARG A 404 15.23 -11.79 -7.13
CA ARG A 404 16.61 -11.49 -7.50
C ARG A 404 17.43 -11.15 -6.24
N PRO A 405 18.74 -11.42 -6.21
CA PRO A 405 19.59 -11.11 -5.06
C PRO A 405 20.15 -9.69 -5.13
N ASP A 406 19.27 -8.70 -5.27
CA ASP A 406 19.66 -7.28 -5.42
C ASP A 406 19.89 -6.62 -4.04
N PRO A 407 20.77 -5.60 -3.92
CA PRO A 407 21.08 -4.97 -2.63
C PRO A 407 19.85 -4.31 -1.96
N GLU A 408 18.86 -3.86 -2.73
CA GLU A 408 17.61 -3.31 -2.21
C GLU A 408 16.80 -4.33 -1.40
N VAL A 409 16.94 -5.63 -1.71
CA VAL A 409 16.35 -6.69 -0.89
C VAL A 409 16.89 -6.61 0.53
N VAL A 410 18.21 -6.50 0.68
CA VAL A 410 18.88 -6.40 1.98
C VAL A 410 18.38 -5.18 2.76
N ALA A 411 18.18 -4.04 2.09
CA ALA A 411 17.63 -2.86 2.74
C ALA A 411 16.19 -3.08 3.28
N MET A 412 15.37 -3.88 2.60
CA MET A 412 14.00 -4.17 3.04
C MET A 412 13.92 -5.16 4.21
N LEU A 413 14.91 -6.05 4.38
CA LEU A 413 14.92 -7.09 5.41
C LEU A 413 14.85 -6.47 6.82
N THR A 414 15.94 -5.96 7.38
CA THR A 414 15.91 -5.43 8.75
C THR A 414 15.36 -4.01 8.78
N SER A 415 15.84 -3.13 7.88
CA SER A 415 15.48 -1.70 7.92
C SER A 415 14.03 -1.45 7.46
N GLY A 416 13.63 -2.00 6.32
CA GLY A 416 12.26 -1.89 5.83
C GLY A 416 11.22 -2.49 6.78
N LEU A 417 11.46 -3.72 7.28
CA LEU A 417 10.54 -4.36 8.23
C LEU A 417 10.42 -3.59 9.54
N THR A 418 11.54 -3.11 10.09
CA THR A 418 11.53 -2.31 11.33
C THR A 418 10.65 -1.08 11.14
N ALA A 419 10.86 -0.30 10.08
CA ALA A 419 10.03 0.85 9.79
C ALA A 419 8.55 0.48 9.62
N SER A 420 8.25 -0.51 8.78
CA SER A 420 6.87 -0.84 8.45
C SER A 420 6.07 -1.42 9.62
N ILE A 421 6.68 -2.28 10.44
CA ILE A 421 5.97 -2.90 11.57
C ILE A 421 5.92 -1.93 12.74
N ALA A 422 6.99 -1.19 13.04
CA ALA A 422 6.99 -0.26 14.16
C ALA A 422 5.98 0.88 13.97
N LEU A 423 5.88 1.44 12.76
CA LEU A 423 4.86 2.46 12.46
C LEU A 423 3.43 1.90 12.60
N GLU A 424 3.21 0.65 12.21
CA GLU A 424 1.87 0.05 12.30
C GLU A 424 1.50 -0.38 13.74
N LYS A 425 2.42 -1.06 14.45
CA LYS A 425 2.11 -1.72 15.73
C LYS A 425 2.48 -0.88 16.95
N ALA A 426 3.68 -0.31 16.96
CA ALA A 426 4.17 0.45 18.12
C ALA A 426 3.67 1.90 18.09
N ALA A 427 3.73 2.56 16.92
CA ALA A 427 3.21 3.91 16.74
C ALA A 427 1.69 3.94 16.54
N GLN A 428 1.08 2.84 16.08
CA GLN A 428 -0.34 2.78 15.66
C GLN A 428 -0.69 3.97 14.76
N MET A 429 0.14 4.15 13.73
CA MET A 429 0.09 5.31 12.85
C MET A 429 -1.24 5.39 12.10
N GLU A 430 -1.92 6.52 12.26
CA GLU A 430 -3.10 6.93 11.49
C GLU A 430 -2.69 7.93 10.39
N SER A 431 -3.63 8.32 9.54
CA SER A 431 -3.47 9.40 8.56
C SER A 431 -3.71 10.79 9.16
N GLY A 432 -3.16 11.84 8.57
CA GLY A 432 -3.41 13.23 8.98
C GLY A 432 -2.64 13.67 10.25
N LYS A 433 -1.67 12.89 10.70
CA LYS A 433 -0.78 13.18 11.84
C LYS A 433 0.50 13.89 11.40
N VAL A 434 1.21 14.47 12.36
CA VAL A 434 2.59 14.94 12.22
C VAL A 434 3.54 13.88 12.74
N VAL A 435 4.41 13.35 11.87
CA VAL A 435 5.36 12.28 12.17
C VAL A 435 6.78 12.83 12.11
N LEU A 436 7.49 12.83 13.24
CA LEU A 436 8.91 13.15 13.33
C LEU A 436 9.76 11.87 13.21
N VAL A 437 10.72 11.85 12.30
CA VAL A 437 11.67 10.73 12.14
C VAL A 437 13.09 11.22 12.44
N THR A 438 13.79 10.56 13.37
CA THR A 438 15.21 10.82 13.65
C THR A 438 16.11 9.86 12.88
N ALA A 439 17.36 10.27 12.61
CA ALA A 439 18.27 9.56 11.72
C ALA A 439 17.62 9.22 10.35
N ALA A 440 16.79 10.15 9.84
CA ALA A 440 15.81 9.86 8.81
C ALA A 440 16.41 9.50 7.46
N ALA A 441 17.61 9.99 7.15
CA ALA A 441 18.31 9.66 5.91
C ALA A 441 19.13 8.35 6.00
N GLY A 442 19.03 7.61 7.10
CA GLY A 442 19.73 6.33 7.29
C GLY A 442 18.94 5.12 6.80
N GLY A 443 19.45 3.93 7.11
CA GLY A 443 18.92 2.64 6.64
C GLY A 443 17.42 2.44 6.88
N THR A 444 16.95 2.58 8.13
CA THR A 444 15.53 2.42 8.50
C THR A 444 14.72 3.71 8.36
N GLY A 445 15.33 4.86 8.64
CA GLY A 445 14.68 6.16 8.60
C GLY A 445 14.08 6.49 7.23
N GLN A 446 14.77 6.11 6.14
CA GLN A 446 14.31 6.37 4.78
C GLN A 446 12.99 5.65 4.46
N PHE A 447 12.75 4.49 5.07
CA PHE A 447 11.49 3.77 4.92
C PHE A 447 10.42 4.41 5.79
N ALA A 448 10.76 4.79 7.03
CA ALA A 448 9.81 5.41 7.96
C ALA A 448 9.21 6.70 7.38
N VAL A 449 10.03 7.59 6.79
CA VAL A 449 9.53 8.83 6.17
C VAL A 449 8.58 8.55 5.01
N GLN A 450 8.94 7.62 4.12
CA GLN A 450 8.12 7.30 2.94
C GLN A 450 6.81 6.61 3.33
N LEU A 451 6.85 5.66 4.27
CA LEU A 451 5.65 4.96 4.73
C LEU A 451 4.71 5.91 5.47
N ALA A 452 5.23 6.87 6.25
CA ALA A 452 4.42 7.92 6.85
C ALA A 452 3.79 8.84 5.80
N LYS A 453 4.53 9.25 4.76
CA LYS A 453 3.99 10.03 3.63
C LYS A 453 2.89 9.27 2.88
N LEU A 454 3.11 8.00 2.57
CA LEU A 454 2.14 7.13 1.89
C LEU A 454 0.86 6.92 2.71
N ALA A 455 0.95 7.03 4.05
CA ALA A 455 -0.20 6.99 4.95
C ALA A 455 -0.94 8.34 5.06
N GLY A 456 -0.53 9.38 4.32
CA GLY A 456 -1.19 10.69 4.32
C GLY A 456 -0.80 11.58 5.51
N ASN A 457 0.40 11.40 6.06
CA ASN A 457 0.91 12.21 7.16
C ASN A 457 1.80 13.36 6.69
N LYS A 458 1.89 14.41 7.53
CA LYS A 458 2.93 15.42 7.44
C LYS A 458 4.19 14.88 8.11
N VAL A 459 5.30 14.83 7.39
CA VAL A 459 6.55 14.22 7.86
C VAL A 459 7.60 15.29 8.11
N VAL A 460 8.16 15.26 9.31
CA VAL A 460 9.32 16.04 9.76
C VAL A 460 10.48 15.07 9.91
N ALA A 461 11.66 15.42 9.41
CA ALA A 461 12.80 14.51 9.41
C ALA A 461 14.07 15.22 9.87
N THR A 462 14.83 14.60 10.78
CA THR A 462 16.15 15.12 11.19
C THR A 462 17.27 14.34 10.52
N CYS A 463 18.29 15.06 10.07
CA CYS A 463 19.51 14.49 9.49
C CYS A 463 20.69 15.43 9.69
N GLY A 464 21.91 14.95 9.42
CA GLY A 464 23.13 15.76 9.52
C GLY A 464 23.84 15.87 8.18
N GLY A 465 23.78 17.05 7.56
CA GLY A 465 24.45 17.39 6.31
C GLY A 465 23.53 17.49 5.09
N LYS A 466 23.96 18.34 4.15
CA LYS A 466 23.20 18.72 2.94
C LYS A 466 22.84 17.55 2.01
N GLU A 467 23.71 16.56 1.88
CA GLU A 467 23.44 15.38 1.05
C GLU A 467 22.27 14.55 1.58
N LYS A 468 22.23 14.35 2.91
CA LYS A 468 21.11 13.67 3.59
C LYS A 468 19.83 14.49 3.49
N ALA A 469 19.94 15.81 3.62
CA ALA A 469 18.80 16.70 3.49
C ALA A 469 18.21 16.65 2.07
N LYS A 470 19.06 16.56 1.04
CA LYS A 470 18.64 16.39 -0.36
C LYS A 470 17.88 15.07 -0.55
N LEU A 471 18.43 13.95 -0.08
CA LEU A 471 17.73 12.65 -0.15
C LEU A 471 16.33 12.75 0.45
N LEU A 472 16.19 13.33 1.64
CA LEU A 472 14.90 13.43 2.31
C LEU A 472 13.88 14.29 1.55
N LYS A 473 14.33 15.37 0.90
CA LYS A 473 13.48 16.17 0.00
C LYS A 473 13.02 15.33 -1.20
N ASP A 474 13.91 14.55 -1.81
CA ASP A 474 13.61 13.68 -2.95
C ASP A 474 12.66 12.50 -2.60
N LEU A 475 12.59 12.16 -1.31
CA LEU A 475 11.64 11.21 -0.74
C LEU A 475 10.29 11.84 -0.35
N GLY A 476 10.12 13.15 -0.55
CA GLY A 476 8.87 13.87 -0.32
C GLY A 476 8.62 14.27 1.14
N VAL A 477 9.66 14.39 1.96
CA VAL A 477 9.54 14.93 3.33
C VAL A 477 9.07 16.38 3.30
N ASP A 478 8.10 16.73 4.16
CA ASP A 478 7.51 18.07 4.22
C ASP A 478 8.44 19.08 4.91
N ARG A 479 9.11 18.67 6.00
CA ARG A 479 10.09 19.49 6.71
C ARG A 479 11.34 18.71 7.06
N VAL A 480 12.43 19.01 6.36
CA VAL A 480 13.76 18.45 6.65
C VAL A 480 14.50 19.42 7.55
N ILE A 481 15.01 18.95 8.69
CA ILE A 481 15.85 19.70 9.62
C ILE A 481 17.28 19.14 9.52
N ASP A 482 18.18 19.91 8.92
CA ASP A 482 19.61 19.60 8.98
C ASP A 482 20.16 20.13 10.32
N TYR A 483 20.38 19.23 11.28
CA TYR A 483 20.81 19.64 12.63
C TYR A 483 22.24 20.19 12.68
N LYS A 484 22.98 20.19 11.57
CA LYS A 484 24.27 20.89 11.45
C LYS A 484 24.10 22.37 11.10
N GLU A 485 22.96 22.76 10.54
CA GLU A 485 22.66 24.13 10.07
C GLU A 485 21.57 24.78 10.93
N GLU A 486 20.66 24.00 11.51
CA GLU A 486 19.49 24.47 12.24
C GLU A 486 19.37 23.84 13.63
N ASN A 487 18.86 24.59 14.60
CA ASN A 487 18.55 24.05 15.92
C ASN A 487 17.16 23.37 15.91
N ILE A 488 17.13 22.05 16.12
CA ILE A 488 15.90 21.24 16.08
C ILE A 488 14.84 21.76 17.06
N LYS A 489 15.22 22.11 18.29
CA LYS A 489 14.29 22.56 19.33
C LYS A 489 13.62 23.88 18.93
N THR A 490 14.39 24.82 18.37
CA THR A 490 13.88 26.10 17.87
C THR A 490 12.89 25.87 16.74
N VAL A 491 13.24 25.03 15.76
CA VAL A 491 12.36 24.70 14.62
C VAL A 491 11.05 24.06 15.09
N LEU A 492 11.12 23.02 15.93
CA LEU A 492 9.93 22.33 16.41
C LEU A 492 9.01 23.25 17.21
N LYS A 493 9.55 24.15 18.04
CA LYS A 493 8.74 25.13 18.77
C LYS A 493 8.05 26.14 17.85
N ALA A 494 8.75 26.62 16.83
CA ALA A 494 8.24 27.66 15.94
C ALA A 494 7.21 27.11 14.94
N GLU A 495 7.52 25.98 14.30
CA GLU A 495 6.72 25.44 13.19
C GLU A 495 5.67 24.41 13.63
N PHE A 496 5.87 23.80 14.81
CA PHE A 496 5.00 22.76 15.37
C PHE A 496 4.62 23.06 16.83
N PRO A 497 4.01 24.23 17.13
CA PRO A 497 3.72 24.65 18.50
C PRO A 497 2.72 23.72 19.25
N LYS A 498 1.95 22.92 18.51
CA LYS A 498 1.06 21.88 19.07
C LYS A 498 1.78 20.55 19.36
N GLY A 499 3.07 20.45 19.01
CA GLY A 499 3.87 19.25 19.06
C GLY A 499 3.72 18.34 17.84
N VAL A 500 4.41 17.21 17.88
CA VAL A 500 4.32 16.13 16.88
C VAL A 500 3.57 14.92 17.46
N ASP A 501 2.72 14.29 16.67
CA ASP A 501 1.86 13.20 17.14
C ASP A 501 2.62 11.88 17.28
N ILE A 502 3.57 11.62 16.38
CA ILE A 502 4.36 10.39 16.36
C ILE A 502 5.83 10.74 16.22
N VAL A 503 6.68 10.08 17.02
CA VAL A 503 8.13 10.13 16.85
C VAL A 503 8.65 8.73 16.59
N TYR A 504 9.37 8.56 15.48
CA TYR A 504 10.19 7.39 15.17
C TYR A 504 11.63 7.69 15.61
N GLU A 505 12.00 7.25 16.81
CA GLU A 505 13.22 7.69 17.50
C GLU A 505 14.31 6.60 17.45
N SER A 506 15.43 6.86 16.77
CA SER A 506 16.55 5.93 16.57
C SER A 506 17.88 6.40 17.16
N VAL A 507 17.95 7.59 17.75
CA VAL A 507 19.20 8.26 18.13
C VAL A 507 19.49 8.11 19.62
N GLY A 508 18.50 8.24 20.49
CA GLY A 508 18.66 8.21 21.94
C GLY A 508 19.31 9.47 22.52
N GLY A 509 19.71 9.41 23.80
CA GLY A 509 20.36 10.51 24.49
C GLY A 509 19.56 11.83 24.46
N GLU A 510 20.23 12.94 24.18
CA GLU A 510 19.59 14.27 24.15
C GLU A 510 18.51 14.41 23.06
N MET A 511 18.61 13.63 21.97
CA MET A 511 17.56 13.62 20.95
C MET A 511 16.26 13.02 21.48
N PHE A 512 16.34 11.98 22.32
CA PHE A 512 15.17 11.41 22.98
C PHE A 512 14.50 12.45 23.88
N ASP A 513 15.27 13.18 24.70
CA ASP A 513 14.75 14.25 25.56
C ASP A 513 14.06 15.34 24.73
N LEU A 514 14.68 15.75 23.64
CA LEU A 514 14.14 16.75 22.71
C LEU A 514 12.81 16.27 22.11
N CYS A 515 12.78 15.03 21.63
CA CYS A 515 11.59 14.42 21.02
C CYS A 515 10.44 14.26 22.01
N LEU A 516 10.73 13.78 23.22
CA LEU A 516 9.74 13.63 24.30
C LEU A 516 9.08 14.97 24.63
N ASN A 517 9.87 16.04 24.74
CA ASN A 517 9.35 17.38 25.00
C ASN A 517 8.54 17.95 23.83
N ALA A 518 8.88 17.55 22.59
CA ALA A 518 8.19 17.99 21.37
C ALA A 518 6.91 17.19 21.05
N LEU A 519 6.61 16.11 21.77
CA LEU A 519 5.39 15.35 21.55
C LEU A 519 4.13 16.20 21.86
N ALA A 520 3.12 16.02 21.00
CA ALA A 520 1.78 16.56 21.17
C ALA A 520 1.02 15.85 22.32
N ASN A 521 -0.16 16.36 22.65
CA ASN A 521 -1.11 15.63 23.49
C ASN A 521 -1.47 14.31 22.81
N TYR A 522 -1.53 13.22 23.58
CA TYR A 522 -1.75 11.85 23.09
C TYR A 522 -0.64 11.31 22.17
N GLY A 523 0.47 12.04 22.06
CA GLY A 523 1.57 11.71 21.17
C GLY A 523 2.30 10.42 21.59
N ARG A 524 2.93 9.77 20.61
CA ARG A 524 3.62 8.48 20.78
C ARG A 524 5.06 8.56 20.30
N LEU A 525 6.00 8.31 21.20
CA LEU A 525 7.41 8.14 20.84
C LEU A 525 7.73 6.64 20.82
N VAL A 526 8.15 6.16 19.65
CA VAL A 526 8.60 4.79 19.47
C VAL A 526 10.12 4.76 19.55
N VAL A 527 10.63 4.03 20.53
CA VAL A 527 12.06 3.75 20.69
C VAL A 527 12.43 2.62 19.76
N ILE A 528 13.04 2.99 18.64
CA ILE A 528 13.57 2.07 17.63
C ILE A 528 15.02 1.71 17.94
N GLY A 529 15.77 2.68 18.47
CA GLY A 529 17.17 2.50 18.83
C GLY A 529 17.74 3.72 19.53
N MET A 530 18.99 3.62 19.95
CA MET A 530 19.71 4.67 20.66
C MET A 530 21.17 4.71 20.21
N VAL A 531 21.39 4.89 18.90
CA VAL A 531 22.72 4.73 18.29
C VAL A 531 23.80 5.62 18.90
N SER A 532 23.44 6.77 19.46
CA SER A 532 24.36 7.66 20.18
C SER A 532 24.97 7.03 21.45
N GLN A 533 24.43 5.91 21.91
CA GLN A 533 24.78 5.24 23.16
C GLN A 533 25.31 3.82 22.94
N TYR A 534 25.59 3.38 21.70
CA TYR A 534 26.02 2.00 21.45
C TYR A 534 27.52 1.77 21.67
N GLN A 535 28.35 2.75 21.30
CA GLN A 535 29.80 2.67 21.36
C GLN A 535 30.38 3.27 22.65
N GLY A 536 31.64 2.93 22.95
CA GLY A 536 32.39 3.40 24.10
C GLY A 536 32.11 2.64 25.39
N GLU A 537 33.02 2.75 26.36
CA GLU A 537 32.91 2.09 27.68
C GLU A 537 31.67 2.52 28.48
N GLN A 538 31.10 3.67 28.13
CA GLN A 538 29.91 4.26 28.73
C GLN A 538 28.63 3.92 27.94
N GLY A 539 28.75 3.15 26.85
CA GLY A 539 27.63 2.73 26.03
C GLY A 539 26.60 1.94 26.84
N TRP A 540 25.31 2.11 26.52
CA TRP A 540 24.17 1.48 27.21
C TRP A 540 24.00 1.82 28.69
N ARG A 541 24.74 2.79 29.23
CA ARG A 541 24.46 3.28 30.59
C ARG A 541 23.04 3.88 30.64
N PRO A 542 22.16 3.39 31.53
CA PRO A 542 20.83 3.96 31.71
C PRO A 542 20.94 5.46 32.05
N ARG A 543 20.17 6.29 31.34
CA ARG A 543 20.04 7.70 31.66
C ARG A 543 18.85 7.92 32.59
N ASN A 544 19.01 8.88 33.51
CA ASN A 544 17.88 9.39 34.26
C ASN A 544 17.12 10.40 33.39
N TYR A 545 15.94 10.02 32.91
CA TYR A 545 15.06 10.89 32.16
C TYR A 545 14.20 11.72 33.12
N THR A 546 14.75 12.84 33.58
CA THR A 546 14.12 13.69 34.60
C THR A 546 12.70 14.10 34.18
N GLY A 547 11.74 13.80 35.05
CA GLY A 547 10.34 14.16 34.85
C GLY A 547 9.60 13.33 33.79
N LEU A 548 10.13 12.15 33.39
CA LEU A 548 9.52 11.32 32.34
C LEU A 548 8.05 11.00 32.66
N CYS A 549 7.78 10.49 33.86
CA CYS A 549 6.44 10.10 34.29
C CYS A 549 5.48 11.29 34.29
N GLU A 550 5.91 12.43 34.83
CA GLU A 550 5.13 13.67 34.91
C GLU A 550 4.83 14.23 33.52
N LYS A 551 5.82 14.21 32.62
CA LYS A 551 5.67 14.66 31.22
C LYS A 551 4.64 13.80 30.47
N ILE A 552 4.77 12.47 30.54
CA ILE A 552 3.86 11.59 29.79
C ILE A 552 2.45 11.60 30.40
N LEU A 553 2.34 11.71 31.73
CA LEU A 553 1.04 11.80 32.41
C LEU A 553 0.31 13.09 32.02
N ASN A 554 0.98 14.25 32.07
CA ASN A 554 0.36 15.55 31.82
C ASN A 554 -0.21 15.71 30.40
N LYS A 555 0.33 14.97 29.43
CA LYS A 555 -0.09 15.02 28.02
C LYS A 555 -0.73 13.72 27.52
N SER A 556 -0.96 12.74 28.41
CA SER A 556 -1.44 11.39 28.06
C SER A 556 -0.62 10.72 26.95
N GLN A 557 0.70 10.87 26.99
CA GLN A 557 1.61 10.37 25.97
C GLN A 557 2.00 8.92 26.20
N THR A 558 2.52 8.28 25.15
CA THR A 558 3.08 6.93 25.21
C THR A 558 4.55 6.94 24.79
N VAL A 559 5.39 6.23 25.53
CA VAL A 559 6.72 5.81 25.09
C VAL A 559 6.70 4.30 24.92
N ALA A 560 6.94 3.82 23.69
CA ALA A 560 6.84 2.41 23.34
C ALA A 560 8.16 1.89 22.76
N GLY A 561 8.68 0.79 23.29
CA GLY A 561 9.80 0.08 22.68
C GLY A 561 9.36 -0.77 21.49
N PHE A 562 10.22 -0.89 20.49
CA PHE A 562 10.03 -1.82 19.37
C PHE A 562 11.26 -2.70 19.16
N PHE A 563 11.08 -4.02 19.16
CA PHE A 563 12.14 -4.99 18.86
C PHE A 563 11.67 -5.96 17.79
N LEU A 564 12.30 -5.91 16.61
CA LEU A 564 11.83 -6.56 15.38
C LEU A 564 11.58 -8.07 15.52
N VAL A 565 12.43 -8.76 16.29
CA VAL A 565 12.37 -10.22 16.48
C VAL A 565 11.08 -10.67 17.16
N GLN A 566 10.50 -9.84 18.05
CA GLN A 566 9.21 -10.14 18.69
C GLN A 566 8.03 -10.15 17.71
N TYR A 567 8.24 -9.59 16.51
CA TYR A 567 7.24 -9.49 15.45
C TYR A 567 7.56 -10.40 14.25
N ALA A 568 8.36 -11.47 14.44
CA ALA A 568 8.72 -12.41 13.38
C ALA A 568 7.51 -12.98 12.61
N HIS A 569 6.39 -13.17 13.30
CA HIS A 569 5.13 -13.63 12.72
C HIS A 569 4.53 -12.66 11.68
N LEU A 570 4.96 -11.39 11.66
CA LEU A 570 4.51 -10.36 10.70
C LEU A 570 5.48 -10.14 9.53
N TRP A 571 6.69 -10.70 9.58
CA TRP A 571 7.74 -10.38 8.61
C TRP A 571 7.32 -10.66 7.16
N GLN A 572 6.73 -11.83 6.88
CA GLN A 572 6.32 -12.17 5.51
C GLN A 572 5.28 -11.18 4.96
N GLN A 573 4.27 -10.83 5.77
CA GLN A 573 3.23 -9.88 5.37
C GLN A 573 3.80 -8.51 5.03
N HIS A 574 4.72 -8.01 5.86
CA HIS A 574 5.31 -6.69 5.68
C HIS A 574 6.37 -6.67 4.57
N LEU A 575 7.14 -7.74 4.37
CA LEU A 575 8.02 -7.88 3.20
C LEU A 575 7.21 -7.90 1.90
N ASP A 576 6.12 -8.67 1.84
CA ASP A 576 5.21 -8.70 0.67
C ASP A 576 4.72 -7.28 0.34
N LYS A 577 4.33 -6.49 1.36
CA LYS A 577 3.92 -5.09 1.22
C LYS A 577 5.06 -4.20 0.69
N LEU A 578 6.26 -4.31 1.25
CA LEU A 578 7.41 -3.50 0.83
C LEU A 578 7.83 -3.80 -0.61
N PHE A 579 7.91 -5.09 -0.98
CA PHE A 579 8.17 -5.49 -2.36
C PHE A 579 7.11 -4.99 -3.33
N HIS A 580 5.83 -5.01 -2.93
CA HIS A 580 4.76 -4.46 -3.75
C HIS A 580 4.93 -2.95 -3.97
N LEU A 581 5.17 -2.19 -2.90
CA LEU A 581 5.38 -0.74 -3.00
C LEU A 581 6.60 -0.41 -3.86
N TYR A 582 7.73 -1.11 -3.65
CA TYR A 582 8.94 -0.95 -4.44
C TYR A 582 8.72 -1.26 -5.92
N SER A 583 8.16 -2.43 -6.24
CA SER A 583 7.90 -2.83 -7.64
C SER A 583 6.85 -1.98 -8.36
N SER A 584 5.98 -1.30 -7.62
CA SER A 584 5.00 -0.33 -8.17
C SER A 584 5.55 1.10 -8.30
N GLY A 585 6.81 1.35 -7.93
CA GLY A 585 7.43 2.68 -7.94
C GLY A 585 6.96 3.62 -6.83
N LYS A 586 6.21 3.13 -5.83
CA LYS A 586 5.70 3.91 -4.70
C LYS A 586 6.68 4.03 -3.53
N LEU A 587 7.68 3.15 -3.48
CA LEU A 587 8.75 3.16 -2.49
C LEU A 587 10.08 3.22 -3.22
N LYS A 588 10.93 4.19 -2.87
CA LYS A 588 12.32 4.28 -3.32
C LYS A 588 13.22 3.71 -2.24
N ILE A 589 14.30 3.03 -2.64
CA ILE A 589 15.27 2.44 -1.72
C ILE A 589 16.64 3.05 -2.02
N ALA A 590 17.18 3.78 -1.05
CA ALA A 590 18.53 4.31 -1.11
C ALA A 590 19.49 3.31 -0.45
N VAL A 591 20.38 2.77 -1.27
CA VAL A 591 21.61 2.10 -0.83
C VAL A 591 22.71 3.14 -0.79
N ASP A 592 23.56 3.07 0.23
CA ASP A 592 24.68 4.01 0.38
C ASP A 592 25.60 3.93 -0.86
N PRO A 593 25.99 5.08 -1.45
CA PRO A 593 26.78 5.09 -2.67
C PRO A 593 28.24 4.66 -2.46
N LYS A 594 28.74 4.64 -1.21
CA LYS A 594 30.13 4.22 -0.94
C LYS A 594 30.26 2.70 -1.13
N PRO A 595 31.13 2.23 -2.05
CA PRO A 595 31.29 0.80 -2.29
C PRO A 595 32.10 0.14 -1.17
N PHE A 596 31.58 -0.96 -0.64
CA PHE A 596 32.30 -1.88 0.25
C PHE A 596 32.32 -3.26 -0.39
N LEU A 597 33.51 -3.73 -0.75
CA LEU A 597 33.69 -4.92 -1.59
C LEU A 597 34.50 -5.98 -0.84
N GLY A 598 33.96 -7.20 -0.83
CA GLY A 598 34.56 -8.36 -0.17
C GLY A 598 34.41 -8.33 1.35
N ILE A 599 34.72 -9.46 1.97
CA ILE A 599 34.51 -9.66 3.40
C ILE A 599 35.37 -8.75 4.28
N ASN A 600 36.59 -8.42 3.83
CA ASN A 600 37.50 -7.55 4.56
C ASN A 600 36.97 -6.12 4.74
N ALA A 601 36.02 -5.69 3.90
CA ALA A 601 35.45 -4.34 3.95
C ALA A 601 34.35 -4.18 5.01
N VAL A 602 33.92 -5.24 5.69
CA VAL A 602 32.80 -5.19 6.65
C VAL A 602 33.12 -4.30 7.86
N ALA A 603 34.30 -4.43 8.46
CA ALA A 603 34.69 -3.58 9.60
C ALA A 603 34.72 -2.09 9.20
N ASP A 604 35.26 -1.78 8.02
CA ASP A 604 35.26 -0.41 7.47
C ASP A 604 33.83 0.13 7.25
N ALA A 605 32.91 -0.74 6.84
CA ALA A 605 31.51 -0.39 6.62
C ALA A 605 30.77 -0.13 7.94
N VAL A 606 31.06 -0.90 8.99
CA VAL A 606 30.55 -0.68 10.36
C VAL A 606 31.06 0.66 10.89
N ASP A 607 32.36 0.92 10.80
CA ASP A 607 32.97 2.19 11.23
C ASP A 607 32.37 3.38 10.47
N TYR A 608 32.15 3.23 9.16
CA TYR A 608 31.52 4.25 8.33
C TYR A 608 30.07 4.54 8.71
N LEU A 609 29.29 3.52 9.06
CA LEU A 609 27.94 3.69 9.58
C LEU A 609 27.96 4.50 10.88
N HIS A 610 28.84 4.13 11.82
CA HIS A 610 28.96 4.80 13.11
C HIS A 610 29.58 6.21 13.04
N SER A 611 30.36 6.51 12.00
CA SER A 611 30.84 7.88 11.76
C SER A 611 29.72 8.85 11.35
N GLY A 612 28.49 8.37 11.16
CA GLY A 612 27.34 9.18 10.78
C GLY A 612 27.42 9.77 9.38
N LYS A 613 28.28 9.25 8.50
CA LYS A 613 28.46 9.76 7.13
C LYS A 613 27.48 9.15 6.13
N SER A 614 26.93 7.98 6.43
CA SER A 614 26.09 7.21 5.50
C SER A 614 24.79 7.91 5.07
N VAL A 615 24.38 7.64 3.84
CA VAL A 615 23.16 8.14 3.17
C VAL A 615 22.41 6.93 2.62
N GLY A 616 21.36 6.49 3.32
CA GLY A 616 20.65 5.24 3.03
C GLY A 616 21.19 4.03 3.79
N LYS A 617 20.97 2.82 3.26
CA LYS A 617 21.41 1.56 3.87
C LYS A 617 22.85 1.25 3.46
N VAL A 618 23.74 1.06 4.44
CA VAL A 618 25.10 0.57 4.21
C VAL A 618 25.05 -0.93 3.93
N ILE A 619 25.64 -1.34 2.81
CA ILE A 619 25.66 -2.71 2.31
C ILE A 619 27.09 -3.07 1.91
N VAL A 620 27.49 -4.30 2.20
CA VAL A 620 28.76 -4.88 1.71
C VAL A 620 28.42 -5.88 0.61
N CYS A 621 29.09 -5.74 -0.54
CA CYS A 621 29.08 -6.75 -1.60
C CYS A 621 30.10 -7.83 -1.24
N ILE A 622 29.63 -8.90 -0.60
CA ILE A 622 30.45 -10.02 -0.15
C ILE A 622 31.07 -10.78 -1.33
N ASP A 623 30.33 -10.91 -2.44
CA ASP A 623 30.83 -11.47 -3.70
C ASP A 623 30.90 -10.41 -4.81
N PRO A 624 32.03 -9.70 -4.96
CA PRO A 624 32.21 -8.69 -6.00
C PRO A 624 32.12 -9.25 -7.43
N SER A 625 32.37 -10.55 -7.63
CA SER A 625 32.32 -11.16 -8.98
C SER A 625 30.90 -11.15 -9.54
N PHE A 626 29.89 -11.25 -8.68
CA PHE A 626 28.48 -11.18 -9.07
C PHE A 626 28.11 -9.79 -9.62
N SER A 627 28.56 -8.72 -8.95
CA SER A 627 28.28 -7.34 -9.36
C SER A 627 28.85 -7.03 -10.75
N GLN A 628 30.07 -7.51 -11.04
CA GLN A 628 30.73 -7.31 -12.33
C GLN A 628 30.05 -8.04 -13.50
N GLN A 629 29.39 -9.18 -13.24
CA GLN A 629 28.68 -9.93 -14.28
C GLN A 629 27.38 -9.24 -14.71
N LEU A 630 26.67 -8.58 -13.79
CA LEU A 630 25.46 -7.82 -14.09
C LEU A 630 25.75 -6.53 -14.87
N ALA A 631 26.88 -5.87 -14.61
CA ALA A 631 27.26 -4.64 -15.32
C ALA A 631 27.62 -4.85 -16.80
N LYS A 632 27.75 -6.11 -17.25
CA LYS A 632 28.05 -6.48 -18.65
C LYS A 632 26.82 -6.88 -19.47
N LEU A 633 25.63 -6.86 -18.86
CA LEU A 633 24.32 -7.08 -19.48
C LEU A 633 23.61 -5.74 -19.61
#